data_AF-A0A4Q0AV26-F1
#
_entry.id   AF-A0A4Q0AV26-F1
#
_cell.length_a   1.000
_cell.length_b   1.000
_cell.length_c   1.000
_cell.angle_alpha   90.00
_cell.angle_beta   90.00
_cell.angle_gamma   90.00
#
_symmetry.space_group_name_H-M   'P 1'
#
loop_
_entity.id
_entity.type
_entity.pdbx_description
1 polymer ?
#
loop_
_entity_poly.entity_id
_entity_poly.type
_entity_poly.pdbx_seq_one_letter_code
_entity_poly.pdbx_strand_id
1 'polypeptide(L)'
;MIGVGINENVVISKVSITDNKVLEIELAEVGNVGAKKSVFDTLLTARTAVDPAGNMKLKLWPTKVSDKAEKTREEKIQMAANDNISLIKRLSQILEQFMTIDKIDLDSMDIQFANTGIIDEASMNARYLDQDVQNKIYDNIVKRFIELISPFVNDPQNAVRFKLVRQSKDKHYATIPSRYINENPFIELMSVPKEQSRVKFTKWELDNGLNDGTPVPSSAAEPKGESAGTTDAVLDSNPFAAH
;
A
#
# COMPACT_ATOMS: atom_id res chain seq x y z
N MET A 1 10.92 8.58 14.69
CA MET A 1 11.21 8.02 13.35
C MET A 1 9.94 7.35 12.87
N ILE A 2 9.44 7.75 11.71
CA ILE A 2 8.23 7.17 11.13
C ILE A 2 8.52 5.73 10.67
N GLY A 3 7.70 4.78 11.11
CA GLY A 3 7.87 3.35 10.84
C GLY A 3 6.61 2.54 11.08
N VAL A 4 6.73 1.21 11.21
CA VAL A 4 5.60 0.33 11.58
C VAL A 4 5.11 0.76 12.97
N GLY A 5 3.81 1.04 13.09
CA GLY A 5 3.25 1.68 14.26
C GLY A 5 2.15 2.67 13.91
N ILE A 6 1.57 3.28 14.93
CA ILE A 6 0.72 4.46 14.79
C ILE A 6 1.60 5.67 15.05
N ASN A 7 1.90 6.43 13.99
CA ASN A 7 2.80 7.58 14.04
C ASN A 7 1.96 8.85 14.24
N GLU A 8 2.12 9.52 15.37
CA GLU A 8 1.39 10.76 15.70
C GLU A 8 2.19 12.00 15.26
N ASN A 9 1.49 13.14 15.06
CA ASN A 9 2.10 14.41 14.63
C ASN A 9 2.90 14.29 13.33
N VAL A 10 2.33 13.60 12.34
CA VAL A 10 2.94 13.46 11.01
C VAL A 10 2.20 14.33 10.01
N VAL A 11 2.90 14.91 9.05
CA VAL A 11 2.29 15.57 7.88
C VAL A 11 2.69 14.85 6.60
N ILE A 12 1.83 14.94 5.60
CA ILE A 12 2.20 14.60 4.23
C ILE A 12 3.06 15.75 3.71
N SER A 13 4.39 15.58 3.68
CA SER A 13 5.33 16.63 3.29
C SER A 13 5.45 16.79 1.78
N LYS A 14 5.24 15.71 1.04
CA LYS A 14 5.30 15.70 -0.42
C LYS A 14 4.47 14.56 -1.00
N VAL A 15 3.84 14.81 -2.15
CA VAL A 15 3.24 13.77 -2.99
C VAL A 15 3.75 13.95 -4.40
N SER A 16 4.25 12.89 -5.02
CA SER A 16 4.80 12.98 -6.38
C SER A 16 4.77 11.64 -7.12
N ILE A 17 4.86 11.70 -8.45
CA ILE A 17 5.06 10.52 -9.29
C ILE A 17 6.55 10.41 -9.59
N THR A 18 7.15 9.27 -9.27
CA THR A 18 8.55 8.96 -9.59
C THR A 18 8.75 8.71 -11.08
N ASP A 19 10.01 8.68 -11.54
CA ASP A 19 10.34 8.39 -12.94
C ASP A 19 9.79 7.03 -13.42
N ASN A 20 9.70 6.07 -12.49
CA ASN A 20 9.12 4.74 -12.72
C ASN A 20 7.59 4.71 -12.68
N LYS A 21 6.92 5.87 -12.72
CA LYS A 21 5.45 5.99 -12.68
C LYS A 21 4.81 5.42 -11.42
N VAL A 22 5.50 5.56 -10.28
CA VAL A 22 5.00 5.14 -8.96
C VAL A 22 4.68 6.37 -8.13
N LEU A 23 3.49 6.40 -7.54
CA LEU A 23 3.07 7.37 -6.54
C LEU A 23 3.92 7.20 -5.28
N GLU A 24 4.61 8.27 -4.91
CA GLU A 24 5.36 8.41 -3.67
C GLU A 24 4.66 9.44 -2.77
N ILE A 25 4.30 9.02 -1.56
CA ILE A 25 3.79 9.87 -0.48
C ILE A 25 4.88 9.95 0.58
N GLU A 26 5.40 11.15 0.79
CA GLU A 26 6.41 11.43 1.80
C GLU A 26 5.74 11.94 3.08
N LEU A 27 6.12 11.34 4.20
CA LEU A 27 5.68 11.67 5.54
C LEU A 27 6.82 12.30 6.34
N ALA A 28 6.53 13.36 7.08
CA ALA A 28 7.48 14.05 7.96
C ALA A 28 6.87 14.30 9.35
N GLU A 29 7.70 14.26 10.39
CA GLU A 29 7.28 14.60 11.77
C GLU A 29 7.14 16.12 11.93
N VAL A 30 6.07 16.57 12.58
CA VAL A 30 5.84 17.98 12.90
C VAL A 30 6.62 18.35 14.17
N GLY A 31 7.40 19.42 14.10
CA GLY A 31 8.04 20.03 15.28
C GLY A 31 9.39 19.43 15.71
N ASN A 32 9.95 18.45 14.99
CA ASN A 32 11.22 17.82 15.37
C ASN A 32 12.25 17.84 14.22
N VAL A 33 12.86 19.00 13.99
CA VAL A 33 14.14 19.08 13.25
C VAL A 33 15.26 18.70 14.22
N GLY A 34 15.53 17.40 14.36
CA GLY A 34 16.79 16.94 14.96
C GLY A 34 16.68 15.92 16.09
N ALA A 35 16.35 14.67 15.77
CA ALA A 35 16.98 13.54 16.46
C ALA A 35 18.15 13.06 15.60
N LYS A 36 19.38 13.43 15.96
CA LYS A 36 20.60 12.83 15.38
C LYS A 36 20.49 11.32 15.52
N LYS A 37 20.29 10.60 14.41
CA LYS A 37 20.30 9.13 14.44
C LYS A 37 21.72 8.64 14.64
N SER A 38 21.86 7.63 15.48
CA SER A 38 23.09 6.85 15.58
C SER A 38 23.35 6.16 14.24
N VAL A 39 24.61 6.16 13.79
CA VAL A 39 25.06 5.44 12.59
C VAL A 39 24.66 3.96 12.63
N PHE A 40 24.49 3.40 13.83
CA PHE A 40 24.04 2.01 14.04
C PHE A 40 22.56 1.77 13.68
N ASP A 41 21.65 2.72 13.92
CA ASP A 41 20.22 2.57 13.55
C ASP A 41 20.03 2.55 12.02
N THR A 42 20.95 3.21 11.31
CA THR A 42 20.96 3.31 9.85
C THR A 42 21.47 2.02 9.20
N LEU A 43 22.37 1.29 9.87
CA LEU A 43 22.92 0.01 9.40
C LEU A 43 21.96 -1.18 9.63
N LEU A 44 21.14 -1.14 10.69
CA LEU A 44 20.13 -2.17 10.98
C LEU A 44 18.88 -2.10 10.10
N THR A 45 18.62 -0.95 9.46
CA THR A 45 17.43 -0.69 8.64
C THR A 45 17.74 -0.60 7.14
N ALA A 46 18.88 -1.14 6.69
CA ALA A 46 19.56 -0.92 5.40
C ALA A 46 18.78 -1.21 4.08
N ARG A 47 17.45 -1.26 4.09
CA ARG A 47 16.62 -1.24 2.87
C ARG A 47 15.46 -0.24 2.91
N THR A 48 15.24 0.48 4.01
CA THR A 48 14.53 1.75 3.96
C THR A 48 15.58 2.82 3.70
N ALA A 49 15.55 3.45 2.52
CA ALA A 49 16.22 4.73 2.33
C ALA A 49 15.50 5.73 3.25
N VAL A 50 15.83 5.71 4.53
CA VAL A 50 15.44 6.76 5.43
C VAL A 50 16.29 7.94 5.02
N ASP A 51 15.63 8.98 4.51
CA ASP A 51 16.28 10.24 4.21
C ASP A 51 17.04 10.69 5.48
N PRO A 52 18.27 11.21 5.39
CA PRO A 52 18.93 11.87 6.51
C PRO A 52 18.04 12.90 7.24
N ALA A 53 17.00 13.44 6.59
CA ALA A 53 15.96 14.28 7.19
C ALA A 53 14.99 13.56 8.16
N GLY A 54 14.97 12.22 8.19
CA GLY A 54 14.06 11.44 9.03
C GLY A 54 12.68 11.16 8.42
N ASN A 55 12.46 11.58 7.17
CA ASN A 55 11.21 11.39 6.44
C ASN A 55 11.04 9.94 5.97
N MET A 56 9.78 9.51 5.84
CA MET A 56 9.43 8.20 5.32
C MET A 56 8.68 8.31 3.99
N LYS A 57 9.08 7.51 3.01
CA LYS A 57 8.46 7.45 1.68
C LYS A 57 7.63 6.18 1.53
N LEU A 58 6.34 6.35 1.29
CA LEU A 58 5.40 5.29 0.96
C LEU A 58 5.22 5.22 -0.55
N LYS A 59 5.34 4.02 -1.13
CA LYS A 59 5.18 3.79 -2.57
C LYS A 59 3.91 3.00 -2.84
N LEU A 60 3.02 3.55 -3.66
CA LEU A 60 1.83 2.86 -4.15
C LEU A 60 2.04 2.51 -5.62
N TRP A 61 2.09 1.22 -5.94
CA TRP A 61 2.44 0.73 -7.28
C TRP A 61 1.22 0.65 -8.22
N PRO A 62 1.43 0.77 -9.54
CA PRO A 62 0.41 0.49 -10.53
C PRO A 62 -0.12 -0.94 -10.45
N THR A 63 -1.38 -1.09 -10.84
CA THR A 63 -2.02 -2.40 -11.02
C THR A 63 -1.29 -3.19 -12.10
N LYS A 64 -0.96 -4.45 -11.79
CA LYS A 64 -0.35 -5.37 -12.75
C LYS A 64 -1.40 -6.34 -13.24
N VAL A 65 -1.52 -6.45 -14.57
CA VAL A 65 -2.36 -7.49 -15.17
C VAL A 65 -1.77 -8.85 -14.83
N SER A 66 -2.60 -9.75 -14.32
CA SER A 66 -2.20 -11.09 -13.92
C SER A 66 -1.78 -11.93 -15.13
N ASP A 67 -0.56 -12.45 -15.10
CA ASP A 67 0.04 -13.36 -16.08
C ASP A 67 -0.31 -14.84 -15.84
N LYS A 68 -0.95 -15.15 -14.71
CA LYS A 68 -1.35 -16.49 -14.29
C LYS A 68 -2.20 -17.21 -15.34
N ALA A 69 -1.71 -18.33 -15.86
CA ALA A 69 -2.35 -19.06 -16.95
C ALA A 69 -3.62 -19.81 -16.49
N GLU A 70 -3.69 -20.17 -15.21
CA GLU A 70 -4.79 -20.93 -14.61
C GLU A 70 -6.04 -20.09 -14.32
N LYS A 71 -5.98 -18.78 -14.52
CA LYS A 71 -7.07 -17.84 -14.22
C LYS A 71 -7.89 -17.51 -15.45
N THR A 72 -9.22 -17.53 -15.32
CA THR A 72 -10.11 -17.10 -16.40
C THR A 72 -9.95 -15.61 -16.67
N ARG A 73 -10.45 -15.14 -17.82
CA ARG A 73 -10.44 -13.71 -18.16
C ARG A 73 -11.18 -12.90 -17.09
N GLU A 74 -12.35 -13.37 -16.67
CA GLU A 74 -13.20 -12.72 -15.69
C GLU A 74 -12.51 -12.63 -14.33
N GLU A 75 -11.83 -13.70 -13.90
CA GLU A 75 -11.03 -13.67 -12.66
C GLU A 75 -9.92 -12.63 -12.73
N LYS A 76 -9.20 -12.55 -13.87
CA LYS A 76 -8.14 -11.55 -14.06
C LYS A 76 -8.68 -10.12 -14.05
N ILE A 77 -9.84 -9.88 -14.67
CA ILE A 77 -10.53 -8.59 -14.63
C ILE A 77 -10.88 -8.24 -13.20
N GLN A 78 -11.46 -9.17 -12.45
CA GLN A 78 -11.83 -8.95 -11.05
C GLN A 78 -10.60 -8.64 -10.18
N MET A 79 -9.48 -9.32 -10.40
CA MET A 79 -8.22 -9.04 -9.70
C MET A 79 -7.74 -7.61 -9.96
N ALA A 80 -7.64 -7.20 -11.24
CA ALA A 80 -7.21 -5.85 -11.61
C ALA A 80 -8.19 -4.77 -11.07
N ALA A 81 -9.50 -5.03 -11.14
CA ALA A 81 -10.50 -4.15 -10.58
C ALA A 81 -10.37 -4.00 -9.06
N ASN A 82 -10.14 -5.10 -8.35
CA ASN A 82 -9.93 -5.09 -6.89
C ASN A 82 -8.68 -4.30 -6.50
N ASP A 83 -7.60 -4.41 -7.28
CA ASP A 83 -6.36 -3.64 -7.05
C ASP A 83 -6.60 -2.13 -7.24
N ASN A 84 -7.29 -1.73 -8.31
CA ASN A 84 -7.68 -0.34 -8.56
C ASN A 84 -8.62 0.19 -7.46
N ILE A 85 -9.62 -0.60 -7.05
CA ILE A 85 -10.53 -0.25 -5.95
C ILE A 85 -9.75 -0.10 -4.63
N SER A 86 -8.79 -0.98 -4.36
CA SER A 86 -7.94 -0.89 -3.16
C SER A 86 -7.06 0.35 -3.18
N LEU A 87 -6.52 0.73 -4.34
CA LEU A 87 -5.80 1.99 -4.51
C LEU A 87 -6.71 3.18 -4.22
N ILE A 88 -7.86 3.30 -4.90
CA ILE A 88 -8.82 4.39 -4.74
C ILE A 88 -9.19 4.55 -3.26
N LYS A 89 -9.57 3.47 -2.58
CA LYS A 89 -9.97 3.51 -1.16
C LYS A 89 -8.87 4.03 -0.24
N ARG A 90 -7.61 3.65 -0.47
CA ARG A 90 -6.48 4.15 0.32
C ARG A 90 -6.29 5.65 0.10
N LEU A 91 -6.41 6.11 -1.14
CA LEU A 91 -6.27 7.52 -1.49
C LEU A 91 -7.45 8.36 -0.97
N SER A 92 -8.67 7.86 -1.10
CA SER A 92 -9.87 8.51 -0.56
C SER A 92 -9.81 8.67 0.95
N GLN A 93 -9.40 7.64 1.70
CA GLN A 93 -9.31 7.74 3.16
C GLN A 93 -8.27 8.79 3.62
N ILE A 94 -7.22 9.03 2.84
CA ILE A 94 -6.28 10.13 3.06
C ILE A 94 -6.98 11.47 2.78
N LEU A 95 -7.65 11.62 1.64
CA LEU A 95 -8.36 12.85 1.27
C LEU A 95 -9.49 13.21 2.25
N GLU A 96 -10.21 12.21 2.76
CA GLU A 96 -11.30 12.37 3.74
C GLU A 96 -10.86 13.06 5.04
N GLN A 97 -9.55 13.11 5.31
CA GLN A 97 -9.02 13.85 6.46
C GLN A 97 -9.00 15.37 6.21
N PHE A 98 -9.05 15.80 4.95
CA PHE A 98 -8.85 17.20 4.56
C PHE A 98 -10.05 17.77 3.80
N MET A 99 -10.92 16.91 3.28
CA MET A 99 -12.10 17.31 2.53
C MET A 99 -13.25 16.33 2.74
N THR A 100 -14.45 16.79 2.37
CA THR A 100 -15.67 16.00 2.42
C THR A 100 -15.74 15.04 1.24
N ILE A 101 -16.40 13.88 1.46
CA ILE A 101 -16.45 12.79 0.49
C ILE A 101 -17.06 13.18 -0.87
N ASP A 102 -17.97 14.15 -0.90
CA ASP A 102 -18.59 14.69 -2.12
C ASP A 102 -17.60 15.39 -3.06
N LYS A 103 -16.41 15.76 -2.55
CA LYS A 103 -15.33 16.37 -3.34
C LYS A 103 -14.31 15.36 -3.85
N ILE A 104 -14.45 14.08 -3.48
CA ILE A 104 -13.53 13.02 -3.84
C ILE A 104 -14.15 12.22 -4.98
N ASP A 105 -13.62 12.37 -6.19
CA ASP A 105 -14.14 11.78 -7.43
C ASP A 105 -13.19 10.74 -8.05
N LEU A 106 -12.31 10.14 -7.23
CA LEU A 106 -11.32 9.17 -7.69
C LEU A 106 -11.94 7.90 -8.30
N ASP A 107 -13.18 7.56 -7.93
CA ASP A 107 -13.94 6.45 -8.46
C ASP A 107 -14.84 6.82 -9.65
N SER A 108 -14.88 8.09 -10.06
CA SER A 108 -15.64 8.52 -11.23
C SER A 108 -15.13 7.83 -12.50
N MET A 109 -16.05 7.31 -13.31
CA MET A 109 -15.72 6.71 -14.60
C MET A 109 -15.02 7.70 -15.53
N ASP A 110 -15.44 8.97 -15.52
CA ASP A 110 -14.86 10.02 -16.35
C ASP A 110 -13.40 10.29 -15.99
N ILE A 111 -13.04 10.14 -14.71
CA ILE A 111 -11.67 10.27 -14.24
C ILE A 111 -10.88 9.00 -14.58
N GLN A 112 -11.34 7.84 -14.12
CA GLN A 112 -10.59 6.58 -14.25
C GLN A 112 -10.32 6.24 -15.73
N PHE A 113 -11.32 6.37 -16.59
CA PHE A 113 -11.26 5.90 -17.97
C PHE A 113 -10.89 6.99 -18.98
N ALA A 114 -10.61 8.22 -18.56
CA ALA A 114 -10.14 9.29 -19.44
C ALA A 114 -8.96 8.83 -20.32
N ASN A 115 -9.08 8.99 -21.64
CA ASN A 115 -8.04 8.67 -22.62
C ASN A 115 -7.54 7.21 -22.60
N THR A 116 -8.26 6.32 -21.91
CA THR A 116 -8.00 4.88 -21.96
C THR A 116 -8.52 4.30 -23.27
N GLY A 117 -9.62 4.87 -23.78
CA GLY A 117 -10.44 4.39 -24.92
C GLY A 117 -11.41 3.26 -24.53
N ILE A 118 -11.70 3.12 -23.24
CA ILE A 118 -12.88 2.41 -22.73
C ILE A 118 -14.03 3.42 -22.69
N ILE A 119 -15.08 3.15 -23.45
CA ILE A 119 -16.27 4.03 -23.57
C ILE A 119 -17.59 3.28 -23.36
N ASP A 120 -17.53 1.95 -23.34
CA ASP A 120 -18.66 1.04 -23.21
C ASP A 120 -18.20 -0.34 -22.69
N GLU A 121 -19.14 -1.25 -22.49
CA GLU A 121 -18.87 -2.61 -22.02
C GLU A 121 -18.03 -3.43 -23.01
N ALA A 122 -18.23 -3.23 -24.32
CA ALA A 122 -17.48 -3.95 -25.34
C ALA A 122 -15.99 -3.59 -25.33
N SER A 123 -15.68 -2.29 -25.27
CA SER A 123 -14.31 -1.78 -25.17
C SER A 123 -13.66 -2.09 -23.82
N MET A 124 -14.44 -2.12 -22.72
CA MET A 124 -14.00 -2.65 -21.43
C MET A 124 -13.54 -4.10 -21.57
N ASN A 125 -14.41 -4.96 -22.08
CA ASN A 125 -14.14 -6.38 -22.25
C ASN A 125 -12.98 -6.67 -23.20
N ALA A 126 -12.71 -5.80 -24.18
CA ALA A 126 -11.56 -5.96 -25.06
C ALA A 126 -10.24 -5.49 -24.43
N ARG A 127 -10.26 -4.39 -23.67
CA ARG A 127 -9.05 -3.60 -23.37
C ARG A 127 -8.67 -3.53 -21.90
N TYR A 128 -9.54 -3.93 -20.97
CA TYR A 128 -9.27 -3.79 -19.54
C TYR A 128 -8.03 -4.58 -19.08
N LEU A 129 -7.70 -5.71 -19.72
CA LEU A 129 -6.49 -6.49 -19.41
C LEU A 129 -5.25 -6.06 -20.21
N ASP A 130 -5.30 -4.92 -20.91
CA ASP A 130 -4.12 -4.31 -21.50
C ASP A 130 -3.35 -3.54 -20.41
N GLN A 131 -2.05 -3.84 -20.26
CA GLN A 131 -1.21 -3.19 -19.25
C GLN A 131 -1.08 -1.68 -19.49
N ASP A 132 -1.08 -1.22 -20.74
CA ASP A 132 -1.03 0.21 -21.05
C ASP A 132 -2.33 0.91 -20.63
N VAL A 133 -3.47 0.22 -20.74
CA VAL A 133 -4.75 0.71 -20.24
C VAL A 133 -4.76 0.78 -18.72
N GLN A 134 -4.27 -0.25 -18.02
CA GLN A 134 -4.15 -0.23 -16.56
C GLN A 134 -3.21 0.87 -16.07
N ASN A 135 -2.09 1.09 -16.76
CA ASN A 135 -1.16 2.18 -16.45
C ASN A 135 -1.83 3.56 -16.60
N LYS A 136 -2.66 3.75 -17.65
CA LYS A 136 -3.43 5.00 -17.83
C LYS A 136 -4.49 5.20 -16.75
N ILE A 137 -5.23 4.16 -16.38
CA ILE A 137 -6.21 4.21 -15.29
C ILE A 137 -5.52 4.64 -14.00
N TYR A 138 -4.39 4.00 -13.67
CA TYR A 138 -3.57 4.34 -12.53
C TYR A 138 -3.09 5.81 -12.57
N ASP A 139 -2.53 6.25 -13.70
CA ASP A 139 -2.04 7.61 -13.87
C ASP A 139 -3.16 8.65 -13.67
N ASN A 140 -4.36 8.38 -14.18
CA ASN A 140 -5.51 9.28 -14.02
C ASN A 140 -5.91 9.40 -12.55
N ILE A 141 -6.06 8.27 -11.84
CA ILE A 141 -6.39 8.24 -10.41
C ILE A 141 -5.33 8.99 -9.60
N VAL A 142 -4.05 8.71 -9.84
CA VAL A 142 -2.94 9.31 -9.08
C VAL A 142 -2.80 10.80 -9.35
N LYS A 143 -2.91 11.25 -10.60
CA LYS A 143 -2.89 12.68 -10.93
C LYS A 143 -4.04 13.41 -10.24
N ARG A 144 -5.25 12.84 -10.29
CA ARG A 144 -6.41 13.42 -9.62
C ARG A 144 -6.23 13.48 -8.10
N PHE A 145 -5.68 12.43 -7.50
CA PHE A 145 -5.33 12.45 -6.08
C PHE A 145 -4.32 13.56 -5.75
N ILE A 146 -3.26 13.71 -6.55
CA ILE A 146 -2.25 14.77 -6.36
C ILE A 146 -2.91 16.15 -6.43
N GLU A 147 -3.77 16.41 -7.42
CA GLU A 147 -4.50 17.67 -7.52
C GLU A 147 -5.31 17.97 -6.26
N LEU A 148 -6.06 16.98 -5.77
CA LEU A 148 -6.94 17.13 -4.60
C LEU A 148 -6.16 17.29 -3.28
N ILE A 149 -5.05 16.58 -3.10
CA ILE A 149 -4.27 16.64 -1.85
C ILE A 149 -3.31 17.84 -1.80
N SER A 150 -2.88 18.36 -2.95
CA SER A 150 -1.85 19.43 -3.04
C SER A 150 -2.07 20.63 -2.11
N PRO A 151 -3.30 21.15 -1.92
CA PRO A 151 -3.54 22.28 -1.01
C PRO A 151 -3.21 22.02 0.46
N PHE A 152 -3.11 20.75 0.86
CA PHE A 152 -2.91 20.32 2.26
C PHE A 152 -1.51 19.78 2.53
N VAL A 153 -0.71 19.60 1.48
CA VAL A 153 0.66 19.08 1.58
C VAL A 153 1.56 20.10 2.27
N ASN A 154 2.41 19.60 3.17
CA ASN A 154 3.39 20.38 3.93
C ASN A 154 2.77 21.48 4.81
N ASP A 155 1.53 21.29 5.27
CA ASP A 155 0.87 22.16 6.24
C ASP A 155 0.90 21.54 7.65
N PRO A 156 1.64 22.13 8.62
CA PRO A 156 1.68 21.68 10.00
C PRO A 156 0.32 21.64 10.72
N GLN A 157 -0.67 22.44 10.28
CA GLN A 157 -2.01 22.42 10.85
C GLN A 157 -2.78 21.14 10.49
N ASN A 158 -2.36 20.47 9.42
CA ASN A 158 -2.94 19.25 8.91
C ASN A 158 -2.21 18.01 9.43
N ALA A 159 -1.66 18.08 10.64
CA ALA A 159 -1.00 16.95 11.28
C ALA A 159 -1.99 15.79 11.50
N VAL A 160 -1.55 14.57 11.21
CA VAL A 160 -2.31 13.33 11.29
C VAL A 160 -1.65 12.30 12.21
N ARG A 161 -2.46 11.36 12.67
CA ARG A 161 -2.03 10.02 13.09
C ARG A 161 -2.03 9.12 11.87
N PHE A 162 -0.93 8.43 11.63
CA PHE A 162 -0.77 7.55 10.48
C PHE A 162 -0.33 6.15 10.92
N LYS A 163 -1.22 5.16 10.77
CA LYS A 163 -0.97 3.74 11.03
C LYS A 163 -0.28 3.09 9.84
N LEU A 164 0.88 2.51 10.11
CA LEU A 164 1.64 1.70 9.17
C LEU A 164 1.81 0.30 9.75
N VAL A 165 1.71 -0.70 8.88
CA VAL A 165 1.85 -2.13 9.21
C VAL A 165 3.00 -2.74 8.44
N ARG A 166 3.47 -3.91 8.86
CA ARG A 166 4.37 -4.74 8.04
C ARG A 166 3.66 -5.27 6.80
N GLN A 167 4.43 -5.50 5.73
CA GLN A 167 3.93 -6.23 4.56
C GLN A 167 3.61 -7.70 4.88
N SER A 168 4.42 -8.34 5.73
CA SER A 168 4.18 -9.68 6.25
C SER A 168 4.97 -9.88 7.55
N LYS A 169 4.73 -10.99 8.25
CA LYS A 169 5.51 -11.37 9.44
C LYS A 169 7.02 -11.40 9.14
N ASP A 170 7.39 -11.90 7.97
CA ASP A 170 8.79 -12.07 7.53
C ASP A 170 9.39 -10.78 6.91
N LYS A 171 8.56 -9.81 6.51
CA LYS A 171 8.98 -8.57 5.85
C LYS A 171 8.65 -7.36 6.71
N HIS A 172 9.68 -6.77 7.33
CA HIS A 172 9.51 -5.64 8.25
C HIS A 172 9.08 -4.31 7.58
N TYR A 173 8.95 -4.25 6.25
CA TYR A 173 8.74 -2.98 5.56
C TYR A 173 7.39 -2.38 5.91
N ALA A 174 7.40 -1.13 6.38
CA ALA A 174 6.20 -0.38 6.69
C ALA A 174 5.43 -0.04 5.41
N THR A 175 4.13 -0.32 5.44
CA THR A 175 3.18 -0.07 4.34
C THR A 175 1.84 0.38 4.90
N ILE A 176 1.03 1.00 4.04
CA ILE A 176 -0.38 1.25 4.32
C ILE A 176 -1.10 -0.11 4.43
N PRO A 177 -1.95 -0.34 5.44
CA PRO A 177 -2.78 -1.53 5.53
C PRO A 177 -3.59 -1.75 4.25
N SER A 178 -3.65 -2.99 3.76
CA SER A 178 -4.40 -3.34 2.55
C SER A 178 -5.77 -3.97 2.84
N ARG A 179 -5.96 -4.50 4.05
CA ARG A 179 -7.19 -5.21 4.45
C ARG A 179 -8.05 -4.35 5.36
N TYR A 180 -9.37 -4.51 5.23
CA TYR A 180 -10.38 -3.87 6.08
C TYR A 180 -10.32 -2.34 6.15
N ILE A 181 -9.75 -1.69 5.13
CA ILE A 181 -9.59 -0.22 5.05
C ILE A 181 -10.92 0.51 5.22
N ASN A 182 -12.03 -0.08 4.76
CA ASN A 182 -13.37 0.50 4.86
C ASN A 182 -13.87 0.61 6.31
N GLU A 183 -13.51 -0.34 7.15
CA GLU A 183 -14.03 -0.45 8.52
C GLU A 183 -13.04 0.15 9.54
N ASN A 184 -11.76 0.10 9.21
CA ASN A 184 -10.65 0.44 10.11
C ASN A 184 -9.77 1.51 9.46
N PRO A 185 -9.94 2.79 9.83
CA PRO A 185 -9.13 3.85 9.28
C PRO A 185 -7.66 3.66 9.66
N PHE A 186 -6.76 3.94 8.72
CA PHE A 186 -5.33 3.97 8.98
C PHE A 186 -4.78 5.38 9.16
N ILE A 187 -5.60 6.42 8.92
CA ILE A 187 -5.20 7.82 9.03
C ILE A 187 -6.32 8.62 9.68
N GLU A 188 -5.97 9.60 10.49
CA GLU A 188 -6.92 10.51 11.16
C GLU A 188 -6.24 11.83 11.54
N LEU A 189 -6.93 12.97 11.44
CA LEU A 189 -6.39 14.25 11.91
C LEU A 189 -6.09 14.23 13.43
N MET A 190 -5.01 14.91 13.82
CA MET A 190 -4.66 15.09 15.23
C MET A 190 -5.68 15.93 16.02
N SER A 191 -6.58 16.64 15.33
CA SER A 191 -7.69 17.39 15.94
C SER A 191 -8.71 16.48 16.66
N VAL A 192 -8.83 15.22 16.24
CA VAL A 192 -9.63 14.21 16.96
C VAL A 192 -8.86 13.79 18.20
N PRO A 193 -9.40 13.85 19.44
CA PRO A 193 -8.68 13.39 20.63
C PRO A 193 -8.31 11.89 20.56
N LYS A 194 -7.19 11.51 21.19
CA LYS A 194 -6.66 10.13 21.14
C LYS A 194 -7.65 9.10 21.66
N GLU A 195 -8.43 9.46 22.67
CA GLU A 195 -9.44 8.62 23.31
C GLU A 195 -10.60 8.29 22.35
N GLN A 196 -10.87 9.18 21.39
CA GLN A 196 -11.91 9.04 20.38
C GLN A 196 -11.37 8.47 19.05
N SER A 197 -10.05 8.35 18.94
CA SER A 197 -9.41 7.89 17.72
C SER A 197 -9.87 6.50 17.30
N ARG A 198 -10.21 6.37 16.02
CA ARG A 198 -10.57 5.09 15.40
C ARG A 198 -9.36 4.37 14.80
N VAL A 199 -8.22 5.05 14.69
CA VAL A 199 -6.98 4.49 14.16
C VAL A 199 -6.37 3.56 15.20
N LYS A 200 -6.63 2.26 15.04
CA LYS A 200 -6.17 1.19 15.92
C LYS A 200 -5.71 -0.01 15.11
N PHE A 201 -4.87 -0.85 15.70
CA PHE A 201 -4.57 -2.16 15.12
C PHE A 201 -5.80 -3.06 15.25
N THR A 202 -6.17 -3.69 14.14
CA THR A 202 -7.22 -4.70 14.10
C THR A 202 -6.73 -5.97 14.79
N LYS A 203 -7.67 -6.78 15.28
CA LYS A 203 -7.35 -8.10 15.83
C LYS A 203 -6.56 -8.96 14.85
N TRP A 204 -6.91 -8.93 13.57
CA TRP A 204 -6.19 -9.66 12.53
C TRP A 204 -4.74 -9.19 12.37
N GLU A 205 -4.48 -7.87 12.39
CA GLU A 205 -3.12 -7.32 12.32
C GLU A 205 -2.28 -7.76 13.52
N LEU A 206 -2.87 -7.77 14.72
CA LEU A 206 -2.21 -8.24 15.95
C LEU A 206 -1.91 -9.74 15.90
N ASP A 207 -2.90 -10.56 15.54
CA ASP A 207 -2.77 -12.02 15.46
C ASP A 207 -1.71 -12.45 14.42
N ASN A 208 -1.46 -11.62 13.40
CA ASN A 208 -0.44 -11.85 12.37
C ASN A 208 0.90 -11.12 12.63
N GLY A 209 1.04 -10.41 13.74
CA GLY A 209 2.27 -9.70 14.12
C GLY A 209 2.63 -8.53 13.20
N LEU A 210 1.65 -7.92 12.55
CA LEU A 210 1.88 -6.82 11.60
C LEU A 210 2.12 -5.46 12.27
N ASN A 211 1.84 -5.38 13.58
CA ASN A 211 2.00 -4.20 14.42
C ASN A 211 3.41 -4.05 15.02
N ASP A 212 4.24 -5.09 14.92
CA ASP A 212 5.56 -5.08 15.56
C ASP A 212 6.52 -4.14 14.80
N GLY A 213 7.15 -3.18 15.48
CA GLY A 213 8.14 -2.28 14.89
C GLY A 213 9.59 -2.78 14.93
N THR A 214 9.84 -3.91 15.58
CA THR A 214 11.19 -4.41 15.88
C THR A 214 11.92 -4.85 14.59
N PRO A 215 13.06 -4.23 14.24
CA PRO A 215 13.86 -4.65 13.08
C PRO A 215 14.31 -6.11 13.25
N VAL A 216 14.13 -6.94 12.22
CA VAL A 216 14.64 -8.32 12.20
C VAL A 216 15.97 -8.34 11.45
N PRO A 217 17.04 -8.95 11.98
CA PRO A 217 18.31 -9.09 11.29
C PRO A 217 18.14 -9.80 9.94
N SER A 218 18.84 -9.33 8.91
CA SER A 218 18.74 -9.81 7.52
C SER A 218 18.98 -11.31 7.35
N SER A 219 19.66 -11.97 8.29
CA SER A 219 19.92 -13.41 8.30
C SER A 219 18.65 -14.28 8.50
N ALA A 220 17.53 -13.69 8.92
CA ALA A 220 16.26 -14.41 9.06
C ALA A 220 15.31 -14.23 7.85
N ALA A 221 15.68 -13.38 6.89
CA ALA A 221 14.86 -13.01 5.73
C ALA A 221 15.45 -13.48 4.39
N GLU A 222 16.34 -14.48 4.41
CA GLU A 222 16.78 -15.15 3.18
C GLU A 222 15.60 -15.94 2.58
N PRO A 223 15.45 -15.92 1.24
CA PRO A 223 14.43 -16.71 0.57
C PRO A 223 14.75 -18.19 0.83
N LYS A 224 13.75 -18.99 1.19
CA LYS A 224 13.83 -20.43 0.92
C LYS A 224 14.08 -20.57 -0.58
N GLY A 225 15.32 -20.88 -0.92
CA GLY A 225 15.76 -21.07 -2.29
C GLY A 225 14.93 -22.14 -2.99
N GLU A 226 14.86 -21.99 -4.31
CA GLU A 226 14.51 -23.06 -5.24
C GLU A 226 15.21 -24.36 -4.82
N SER A 227 14.43 -25.40 -4.55
CA SER A 227 14.92 -26.77 -4.58
C SER A 227 14.41 -27.44 -5.84
N ALA A 228 15.17 -27.32 -6.93
CA ALA A 228 15.04 -28.19 -8.08
C ALA A 228 15.87 -29.47 -7.85
N GLY A 229 15.19 -30.62 -7.71
CA GLY A 229 15.70 -31.99 -7.91
C GLY A 229 16.79 -32.49 -6.95
N THR A 230 16.90 -33.75 -6.54
CA THR A 230 16.27 -35.05 -6.85
C THR A 230 16.90 -36.02 -5.84
N THR A 231 16.13 -36.96 -5.28
CA THR A 231 16.33 -38.43 -5.40
C THR A 231 15.43 -39.18 -4.42
N ASP A 232 14.94 -40.31 -4.91
CA ASP A 232 13.98 -41.26 -4.38
C ASP A 232 14.13 -41.68 -2.91
N ALA A 233 12.98 -41.91 -2.28
CA ALA A 233 12.76 -43.09 -1.46
C ALA A 233 11.33 -43.60 -1.67
N VAL A 234 11.27 -44.73 -2.37
CA VAL A 234 10.15 -45.67 -2.52
C VAL A 234 9.58 -46.07 -1.15
N LEU A 235 8.25 -46.13 -1.06
CA LEU A 235 7.42 -46.98 -0.17
C LEU A 235 5.95 -46.69 -0.56
N ASP A 236 5.46 -47.28 -1.65
CA ASP A 236 4.74 -48.56 -1.66
C ASP A 236 3.84 -48.79 -0.43
N SER A 237 2.53 -48.56 -0.62
CA SER A 237 1.47 -49.39 -0.05
C SER A 237 0.15 -49.02 -0.71
N ASN A 238 -0.10 -49.71 -1.80
CA ASN A 238 -1.43 -49.99 -2.34
C ASN A 238 -2.23 -50.85 -1.33
N PRO A 239 -3.48 -50.52 -1.01
CA PRO A 239 -4.43 -51.52 -0.53
C PRO A 239 -5.60 -51.62 -1.50
N PHE A 240 -5.47 -52.58 -2.42
CA PHE A 240 -6.52 -53.44 -3.00
C PHE A 240 -7.88 -52.84 -3.36
N ALA A 241 -8.14 -52.90 -4.67
CA ALA A 241 -9.45 -53.12 -5.25
C ALA A 241 -9.99 -54.53 -4.93
N ALA A 242 -11.32 -54.63 -5.02
CA ALA A 242 -12.19 -55.82 -5.15
C ALA A 242 -12.73 -56.47 -3.86
N HIS A 243 -14.03 -56.28 -3.62
CA HIS A 243 -15.06 -57.27 -3.97
C HIS A 243 -16.38 -56.57 -4.34
#